data_AF-A0A9P5NLY7-F1
#
_entry.id   AF-A0A9P5NLY7-F1
#
_cell.length_a   1.000
_cell.length_b   1.000
_cell.length_c   1.000
_cell.angle_alpha   90.00
_cell.angle_beta   90.00
_cell.angle_gamma   90.00
#
_symmetry.space_group_name_H-M   'P 1'
#
loop_
_entity.id
_entity.type
_entity.pdbx_description
1 polymer ?
#
loop_
_entity_poly.entity_id
_entity_poly.type
_entity_poly.pdbx_seq_one_letter_code
_entity_poly.pdbx_strand_id
1 'polypeptide(L)'
;MVFRHISKDIKEWVMVLLEGGWIPENAAEVFGVSEWSIYQWQRNLEMHSSVVPPRNPSQGRPRLLNADMTHDLSTLMAEAPKMFLDEIQDWLALTHDVNISKPTLHENIHDCSLTYKMLHKAAGAVK
;
A
#
# COMPACT_ATOMS: atom_id res chain seq x y z
N MET A 1 21.34 17.62 -9.13
CA MET A 1 21.50 17.43 -7.66
C MET A 1 21.29 15.96 -7.33
N VAL A 2 22.04 15.42 -6.36
CA VAL A 2 21.83 14.06 -5.81
C VAL A 2 20.55 14.04 -4.97
N PHE A 3 19.90 12.88 -4.87
CA PHE A 3 18.73 12.72 -4.01
C PHE A 3 19.07 13.12 -2.56
N ARG A 4 18.28 14.05 -2.01
CA ARG A 4 18.35 14.51 -0.63
C ARG A 4 16.95 14.46 -0.04
N HIS A 5 16.85 13.94 1.18
CA HIS A 5 15.60 14.01 1.92
C HIS A 5 15.37 15.45 2.43
N ILE A 6 14.25 16.05 2.03
CA ILE A 6 13.83 17.38 2.46
C ILE A 6 12.64 17.20 3.40
N SER A 7 12.74 17.72 4.62
CA SER A 7 11.68 17.64 5.62
C SER A 7 10.41 18.34 5.15
N LYS A 8 9.25 17.90 5.63
CA LYS A 8 7.96 18.49 5.28
C LYS A 8 7.92 19.98 5.63
N ASP A 9 8.43 20.34 6.80
CA ASP A 9 8.43 21.71 7.31
C ASP A 9 9.16 22.67 6.37
N ILE A 10 10.32 22.28 5.82
CA ILE A 10 11.06 23.11 4.85
C ILE A 10 10.19 23.39 3.62
N LYS A 11 9.46 22.38 3.14
CA LYS A 11 8.61 22.55 1.96
C LYS A 11 7.45 23.49 2.24
N GLU A 12 6.81 23.36 3.40
CA GLU A 12 5.72 24.25 3.82
C GLU A 12 6.20 25.70 3.99
N TRP A 13 7.37 25.90 4.63
CA TRP A 13 7.98 27.22 4.75
C TRP A 13 8.30 27.86 3.41
N VAL A 14 8.83 27.09 2.45
CA VAL A 14 9.08 27.56 1.09
C VAL A 14 7.76 28.00 0.42
N MET A 15 6.68 27.23 0.58
CA MET A 15 5.37 27.60 0.03
C MET A 15 4.84 28.91 0.63
N VAL A 16 4.95 29.09 1.95
CA VAL A 16 4.54 30.34 2.63
C VAL A 16 5.35 31.55 2.13
N LEU A 17 6.66 31.39 1.91
CA LEU A 17 7.49 32.46 1.36
C LEU A 17 7.07 32.86 -0.06
N LEU A 18 6.71 31.89 -0.89
CA LEU A 18 6.23 32.14 -2.25
C LEU A 18 4.87 32.85 -2.25
N GLU A 19 3.96 32.47 -1.35
CA GLU A 19 2.70 33.21 -1.14
C GLU A 19 2.96 34.67 -0.71
N GLY A 20 4.03 34.90 0.05
CA GLY A 20 4.53 36.23 0.41
C GLY A 20 5.22 36.99 -0.73
N GLY A 21 5.24 36.45 -1.96
CA GLY A 21 5.80 37.10 -3.14
C GLY A 21 7.29 36.85 -3.38
N TRP A 22 7.90 35.86 -2.71
CA TRP A 22 9.28 35.49 -3.00
C TRP A 22 9.42 34.87 -4.39
N ILE A 23 10.57 35.11 -5.01
CA ILE A 23 10.94 34.49 -6.29
C ILE A 23 11.43 33.05 -6.02
N PRO A 24 10.97 32.05 -6.79
CA PRO A 24 11.38 30.65 -6.63
C PRO A 24 12.89 30.42 -6.67
N GLU A 25 13.61 31.17 -7.50
CA GLU A 25 15.07 31.14 -7.65
C GLU A 25 15.78 31.46 -6.32
N ASN A 26 15.36 32.53 -5.64
CA ASN A 26 15.94 32.94 -4.36
C ASN A 26 15.63 31.93 -3.25
N ALA A 27 14.41 31.38 -3.23
CA ALA A 27 14.04 30.33 -2.28
C ALA A 27 14.86 29.05 -2.53
N ALA A 28 15.09 28.68 -3.79
CA ALA A 28 15.90 27.53 -4.16
C ALA A 28 17.34 27.65 -3.64
N GLU A 29 17.95 28.83 -3.79
CA GLU A 29 19.29 29.12 -3.31
C GLU A 29 19.37 29.06 -1.78
N VAL A 30 18.47 29.75 -1.06
CA VAL A 30 18.47 29.83 0.41
C VAL A 30 18.27 28.46 1.07
N PHE A 31 17.33 27.66 0.58
CA PHE A 31 17.02 26.36 1.16
C PHE A 31 17.90 25.23 0.61
N GLY A 32 18.74 25.52 -0.40
CA GLY A 32 19.60 24.54 -1.05
C GLY A 32 18.79 23.43 -1.73
N VAL A 33 17.72 23.81 -2.43
CA VAL A 33 16.80 22.92 -3.15
C VAL A 33 16.73 23.33 -4.61
N SER A 34 16.27 22.44 -5.48
CA SER A 34 16.09 22.81 -6.89
C SER A 34 14.77 23.55 -7.10
N GLU A 35 14.74 24.52 -8.01
CA GLU A 35 13.49 25.18 -8.44
C GLU A 35 12.45 24.15 -8.91
N TRP A 36 12.90 23.08 -9.58
CA TRP A 36 12.01 21.99 -10.01
C TRP A 36 11.28 21.33 -8.84
N SER A 37 11.94 21.17 -7.69
CA SER A 37 11.29 20.66 -6.47
C SER A 37 10.22 21.61 -5.97
N ILE A 38 10.46 22.92 -6.05
CA ILE A 38 9.50 23.96 -5.65
C ILE A 38 8.26 23.91 -6.55
N TYR A 39 8.44 23.85 -7.86
CA TYR A 39 7.32 23.69 -8.81
C TYR A 39 6.54 22.40 -8.56
N GLN A 40 7.23 21.29 -8.22
CA GLN A 40 6.57 20.04 -7.86
C GLN A 40 5.74 20.18 -6.57
N TRP A 41 6.22 20.93 -5.58
CA TRP A 41 5.51 21.20 -4.34
C TRP A 41 4.28 22.07 -4.54
N GLN A 42 4.38 23.11 -5.38
CA GLN A 42 3.23 23.93 -5.81
C GLN A 42 2.16 23.05 -6.47
N ARG A 43 2.56 22.23 -7.45
CA ARG A 43 1.65 21.30 -8.12
C ARG A 43 1.00 20.32 -7.15
N ASN A 44 1.74 19.79 -6.17
CA ASN A 44 1.18 18.89 -5.17
C ASN A 44 0.16 19.62 -4.29
N LEU A 45 0.44 20.87 -3.91
CA LEU A 45 -0.48 21.68 -3.10
C LEU A 45 -1.76 21.99 -3.87
N GLU A 46 -1.68 22.33 -5.16
CA GLU A 46 -2.84 22.53 -6.03
C GLU A 46 -3.68 21.26 -6.21
N MET A 47 -3.02 20.11 -6.39
CA MET A 47 -3.71 18.84 -6.70
C MET A 47 -4.24 18.12 -5.46
N HIS A 48 -3.59 18.29 -4.30
CA HIS A 48 -3.82 17.46 -3.12
C HIS A 48 -3.96 18.26 -1.81
N SER A 49 -3.95 19.60 -1.86
CA SER A 49 -3.96 20.47 -0.68
C SER A 49 -2.83 20.17 0.32
N SER A 50 -1.76 19.51 -0.14
CA SER A 50 -0.64 19.08 0.67
C SER A 50 0.63 19.11 -0.17
N VAL A 51 1.71 19.65 0.39
CA VAL A 51 3.01 19.72 -0.27
C VAL A 51 3.61 18.32 -0.51
N VAL A 52 3.22 17.37 0.35
CA VAL A 52 3.54 15.94 0.21
C VAL A 52 2.38 15.25 -0.47
N PRO A 53 2.59 14.56 -1.61
CA PRO A 53 1.50 13.87 -2.28
C PRO A 53 0.99 12.72 -1.38
N PRO A 54 -0.33 12.43 -1.40
CA PRO A 54 -0.87 11.30 -0.67
C PRO A 54 -0.22 10.01 -1.18
N ARG A 55 -0.13 9.00 -0.30
CA ARG A 55 0.32 7.67 -0.74
C ARG A 55 -0.67 7.15 -1.77
N ASN A 56 -0.16 6.74 -2.93
CA ASN A 56 -1.00 6.11 -3.93
C ASN A 56 -1.52 4.77 -3.34
N PRO A 57 -2.85 4.55 -3.24
CA PRO A 57 -3.39 3.28 -2.75
C PRO A 57 -2.99 2.09 -3.62
N SER A 58 -2.68 2.31 -4.90
CA SER A 58 -2.22 1.27 -5.84
C SER A 58 -0.69 1.12 -5.85
N GLN A 59 -0.03 1.19 -4.68
CA GLN A 59 1.41 0.96 -4.58
C GLN A 59 1.73 -0.54 -4.61
N GLY A 60 2.57 -0.94 -5.57
CA GLY A 60 3.06 -2.32 -5.70
C GLY A 60 2.33 -3.15 -6.74
N ARG A 61 2.67 -4.44 -6.80
CA ARG A 61 2.01 -5.41 -7.69
C ARG A 61 0.58 -5.66 -7.18
N PRO A 62 -0.44 -5.60 -8.05
CA PRO A 62 -1.80 -5.98 -7.67
C PRO A 62 -1.81 -7.38 -7.04
N ARG A 63 -2.53 -7.55 -5.93
CA ARG A 63 -2.75 -8.86 -5.34
C ARG A 63 -3.59 -9.70 -6.32
N LEU A 64 -3.22 -10.97 -6.49
CA LEU A 64 -3.99 -11.90 -7.32
C LEU A 64 -5.32 -12.28 -6.66
N LEU A 65 -5.39 -12.23 -5.32
CA LEU A 65 -6.61 -12.46 -4.56
C LEU A 65 -7.27 -11.12 -4.21
N ASN A 66 -8.54 -10.99 -4.60
CA ASN A 66 -9.39 -9.88 -4.17
C ASN A 66 -9.93 -10.11 -2.75
N ALA A 67 -10.50 -9.07 -2.13
CA ALA A 67 -11.09 -9.13 -0.79
C ALA A 67 -12.13 -10.25 -0.65
N ASP A 68 -13.01 -10.41 -1.64
CA ASP A 68 -14.03 -11.47 -1.64
C ASP A 68 -13.40 -12.87 -1.66
N MET A 69 -12.42 -13.08 -2.55
CA MET A 69 -11.67 -14.34 -2.64
C MET A 69 -10.92 -14.65 -1.34
N THR A 70 -10.36 -13.63 -0.66
CA THR A 70 -9.72 -13.83 0.64
C THR A 70 -10.71 -14.18 1.74
N HIS A 71 -11.94 -13.66 1.67
CA HIS A 71 -12.99 -14.02 2.60
C HIS A 71 -13.45 -15.47 2.40
N ASP A 72 -13.71 -15.87 1.15
CA ASP A 72 -14.13 -17.23 0.84
C ASP A 72 -13.06 -18.26 1.20
N LEU A 73 -11.78 -17.93 0.94
CA LEU A 73 -10.64 -18.74 1.39
C LEU A 73 -10.62 -18.88 2.92
N SER A 74 -10.90 -17.80 3.66
CA SER A 74 -10.95 -17.85 5.13
C SER A 74 -12.07 -18.76 5.65
N THR A 75 -13.24 -18.76 4.98
CA THR A 75 -14.38 -19.63 5.29
C THR A 75 -14.03 -21.08 4.99
N LEU A 76 -13.45 -21.37 3.82
CA LEU A 76 -13.00 -22.71 3.44
C LEU A 76 -12.00 -23.28 4.45
N MET A 77 -11.03 -22.48 4.89
CA MET A 77 -10.06 -22.90 5.90
C MET A 77 -10.68 -23.16 7.28
N ALA A 78 -11.79 -22.48 7.62
CA ALA A 78 -12.51 -22.73 8.86
C ALA A 78 -13.32 -24.04 8.81
N GLU A 79 -13.93 -24.34 7.67
CA GLU A 79 -14.71 -25.57 7.46
C GLU A 79 -13.82 -26.81 7.28
N ALA A 80 -12.68 -26.67 6.59
CA ALA A 80 -11.77 -27.77 6.27
C ALA A 80 -10.31 -27.43 6.62
N PRO A 81 -9.94 -27.31 7.91
CA PRO A 81 -8.59 -26.89 8.33
C PRO A 81 -7.46 -27.88 8.00
N LYS A 82 -7.80 -29.08 7.50
CA LYS A 82 -6.84 -30.13 7.10
C LYS A 82 -6.50 -30.10 5.60
N MET A 83 -7.13 -29.22 4.84
CA MET A 83 -6.94 -29.12 3.39
C MET A 83 -5.50 -28.71 3.06
N PHE A 84 -4.89 -29.40 2.09
CA PHE A 84 -3.53 -29.09 1.65
C PHE A 84 -3.52 -27.86 0.73
N LEU A 85 -2.37 -27.19 0.63
CA LEU A 85 -2.21 -26.00 -0.24
C LEU A 85 -2.54 -26.31 -1.70
N ASP A 86 -2.27 -27.53 -2.14
CA ASP A 86 -2.54 -28.04 -3.49
C ASP A 86 -4.04 -28.10 -3.76
N GLU A 87 -4.81 -28.58 -2.79
CA GLU A 87 -6.27 -28.69 -2.87
C GLU A 87 -6.92 -27.29 -2.81
N ILE A 88 -6.36 -26.37 -2.02
CA ILE A 88 -6.80 -24.97 -1.99
C ILE A 88 -6.50 -24.28 -3.34
N GLN A 89 -5.37 -24.60 -3.96
CA GLN A 89 -5.03 -24.10 -5.29
C GLN A 89 -6.04 -24.59 -6.34
N ASP A 90 -6.39 -25.88 -6.32
CA ASP A 90 -7.40 -26.44 -7.23
C ASP A 90 -8.78 -25.82 -6.98
N TRP A 91 -9.15 -25.63 -5.72
CA TRP A 91 -10.41 -24.99 -5.35
C TRP A 91 -10.49 -23.52 -5.82
N LEU A 92 -9.39 -22.75 -5.69
CA LEU A 92 -9.30 -21.37 -6.20
C LEU A 92 -9.41 -21.32 -7.73
N ALA A 93 -8.79 -22.28 -8.43
CA ALA A 93 -8.89 -22.39 -9.87
C ALA A 93 -10.31 -22.73 -10.32
N LEU A 94 -11.02 -23.61 -9.59
CA LEU A 94 -12.39 -24.01 -9.92
C LEU A 94 -13.44 -22.94 -9.57
N THR A 95 -13.29 -22.26 -8.44
CA THR A 95 -14.32 -21.36 -7.90
C THR A 95 -14.15 -19.93 -8.37
N HIS A 96 -12.91 -19.47 -8.52
CA HIS A 96 -12.59 -18.08 -8.80
C HIS A 96 -11.84 -17.87 -10.13
N ASP A 97 -11.54 -18.95 -10.87
CA ASP A 97 -10.75 -18.93 -12.11
C ASP A 97 -9.36 -18.28 -11.92
N VAL A 98 -8.79 -18.40 -10.72
CA VAL A 98 -7.47 -17.84 -10.39
C VAL A 98 -6.46 -18.95 -10.20
N ASN A 99 -5.50 -19.04 -11.12
CA ASN A 99 -4.38 -19.95 -10.99
C ASN A 99 -3.20 -19.26 -10.27
N ILE A 100 -2.95 -19.63 -9.02
CA ILE A 100 -1.89 -19.06 -8.17
C ILE A 100 -0.86 -20.14 -7.87
N SER A 101 0.42 -19.78 -7.92
CA SER A 101 1.47 -20.72 -7.50
C SER A 101 1.42 -20.99 -5.99
N LYS A 102 1.73 -22.22 -5.55
CA LYS A 102 1.81 -22.60 -4.13
C LYS A 102 2.61 -21.61 -3.24
N PRO A 103 3.81 -21.13 -3.62
CA PRO A 103 4.53 -20.17 -2.77
C PRO A 103 3.80 -18.82 -2.65
N THR A 104 3.20 -18.34 -3.74
CA THR A 104 2.38 -17.11 -3.71
C THR A 104 1.13 -17.30 -2.87
N LEU A 105 0.49 -18.47 -2.91
CA LEU A 105 -0.66 -18.79 -2.07
C LEU A 105 -0.27 -18.82 -0.59
N HIS A 106 0.87 -19.42 -0.25
CA HIS A 106 1.40 -19.42 1.11
C HIS A 106 1.70 -18.01 1.62
N GLU A 107 2.35 -17.15 0.82
CA GLU A 107 2.60 -15.74 1.17
C GLU A 107 1.29 -14.98 1.40
N ASN A 108 0.28 -15.16 0.55
CA ASN A 108 -1.01 -14.49 0.72
C ASN A 108 -1.74 -14.92 2.00
N ILE A 109 -1.71 -16.22 2.35
CA ILE A 109 -2.30 -16.72 3.61
C ILE A 109 -1.59 -16.13 4.82
N HIS A 110 -0.25 -16.06 4.76
CA HIS A 110 0.57 -15.47 5.82
C HIS A 110 0.28 -13.96 5.97
N ASP A 111 0.23 -13.22 4.87
CA ASP A 111 -0.07 -11.78 4.85
C ASP A 111 -1.49 -11.46 5.35
N CYS A 112 -2.45 -12.36 5.11
CA CYS A 112 -3.80 -12.24 5.65
C CYS A 112 -3.88 -12.60 7.14
N SER A 113 -2.75 -12.91 7.80
CA SER A 113 -2.70 -13.34 9.20
C SER A 113 -3.56 -14.59 9.49
N LEU A 114 -3.93 -15.36 8.46
CA LEU A 114 -4.73 -16.57 8.58
C LEU A 114 -3.83 -17.73 9.01
N THR A 115 -3.31 -17.64 10.24
CA THR A 115 -2.50 -18.72 10.82
C THR A 115 -3.41 -19.79 11.41
N TYR A 116 -2.97 -21.05 11.37
CA TYR A 116 -3.66 -22.19 12.02
C TYR A 116 -4.13 -21.89 13.45
N LYS A 117 -3.33 -21.15 14.23
CA LYS A 117 -3.68 -20.70 15.59
C LYS A 117 -4.91 -19.79 15.64
N MET A 118 -5.08 -18.89 14.68
CA MET A 118 -6.23 -17.98 14.62
C MET A 118 -7.48 -18.71 14.17
N LEU A 119 -7.37 -19.58 13.16
CA LEU A 119 -8.49 -20.41 12.69
C LEU A 119 -8.99 -21.36 13.80
N HIS A 120 -8.08 -22.01 14.53
CA HIS A 120 -8.44 -22.89 15.65
C HIS A 120 -9.08 -22.11 16.81
N LYS A 121 -8.66 -20.86 17.07
CA LYS A 121 -9.28 -19.99 18.08
C LYS A 121 -10.68 -19.55 17.65
N ALA A 122 -10.87 -19.21 16.38
CA ALA A 122 -12.17 -18.82 15.83
C ALA A 122 -13.17 -20.00 15.82
N ALA A 123 -12.73 -21.18 15.38
CA ALA A 123 -13.55 -22.39 15.41
C ALA A 123 -13.93 -22.83 16.84
N GLY A 124 -13.08 -22.56 17.83
CA GLY A 124 -13.39 -22.80 19.25
C GLY A 124 -14.28 -21.74 19.91
N ALA A 125 -14.47 -20.57 19.28
CA ALA A 125 -15.30 -19.48 19.79
C ALA A 125 -16.76 -19.55 19.28
N VAL A 126 -17.04 -20.37 18.27
CA VAL A 126 -18.39 -20.72 17.85
C VAL A 126 -18.89 -21.86 18.75
N LYS A 127 -19.53 -21.52 19.87
CA LYS A 127 -20.20 -22.47 20.76
C LYS A 127 -21.49 -21.89 21.29
#